data_AF-A0A0P0XUY5-F1
#
_entry.id   AF-A0A0P0XUY5-F1
#
_cell.length_a   1.000
_cell.length_b   1.000
_cell.length_c   1.000
_cell.angle_alpha   90.00
_cell.angle_beta   90.00
_cell.angle_gamma   90.00
#
_symmetry.space_group_name_H-M   'P 1'
#
loop_
_entity.id
_entity.type
_entity.pdbx_description
1 polymer ?
#
loop_
_entity_poly.entity_id
_entity_poly.type
_entity_poly.pdbx_seq_one_letter_code
_entity_poly.pdbx_strand_id
1 'polypeptide(L)'
;VAEALIRKVLAAPTQKTKLIEAKENDVDGRTYYTFEFTAQAPNFTRHALGAIAIANGKFYTLTTGANERRWEKIKDRLHTVVDSFKIEVLQLVWFNGKCRKHGFY
;
A
#
# COMPACT_ATOMS: atom_id res chain seq x y z
N VAL A 1 13.96 -5.61 0.20
CA VAL A 1 13.36 -4.49 0.96
C VAL A 1 11.95 -4.83 1.46
N ALA A 2 11.02 -5.28 0.59
CA ALA A 2 9.65 -5.64 0.98
C ALA A 2 9.56 -6.67 2.12
N GLU A 3 10.34 -7.75 2.08
CA GLU A 3 10.33 -8.77 3.14
C GLU A 3 10.73 -8.21 4.52
N ALA A 4 11.71 -7.29 4.56
CA ALA A 4 12.15 -6.65 5.80
C ALA A 4 11.06 -5.73 6.37
N LEU A 5 10.31 -5.02 5.51
CA LEU A 5 9.18 -4.19 5.92
C LEU A 5 8.04 -5.04 6.49
N ILE A 6 7.70 -6.14 5.82
CA ILE A 6 6.66 -7.06 6.28
C ILE A 6 7.01 -7.61 7.67
N ARG A 7 8.23 -8.12 7.84
CA ARG A 7 8.67 -8.73 9.10
C ARG A 7 8.84 -7.73 10.24
N LYS A 8 9.28 -6.50 9.96
CA LYS A 8 9.62 -5.51 11.01
C LYS A 8 8.49 -4.53 11.33
N VAL A 9 7.59 -4.25 10.39
CA VAL A 9 6.61 -3.15 10.51
C VAL A 9 5.18 -3.65 10.43
N LEU A 10 4.88 -4.63 9.56
CA LEU A 10 3.49 -4.95 9.19
C LEU A 10 2.95 -6.25 9.79
N ALA A 11 3.81 -7.11 10.32
CA ALA A 11 3.40 -8.35 10.96
C ALA A 11 3.90 -8.44 12.40
N ALA A 12 3.10 -9.08 13.25
CA ALA A 12 3.52 -9.38 14.62
C ALA A 12 4.67 -10.41 14.58
N PRO A 13 5.66 -10.33 15.49
CA PRO A 13 6.79 -11.25 15.51
C PRO A 13 6.39 -12.72 15.73
N THR A 14 5.18 -12.97 16.21
CA THR A 14 4.60 -14.30 16.42
C THR A 14 3.94 -14.89 15.16
N GLN A 15 3.78 -14.12 14.09
CA GLN A 15 3.14 -14.55 12.85
C GLN A 15 4.19 -15.00 11.83
N LYS A 16 3.94 -16.14 11.19
CA LYS A 16 4.77 -16.59 10.05
C LYS A 16 4.31 -15.85 8.81
N THR A 17 5.16 -14.95 8.31
CA THR A 17 4.87 -14.20 7.09
C THR A 17 5.55 -14.80 5.88
N LYS A 18 4.83 -14.90 4.76
CA LYS A 18 5.39 -15.28 3.46
C LYS A 18 5.08 -14.19 2.44
N LEU A 19 6.12 -13.64 1.82
CA LEU A 19 5.97 -12.74 0.68
C LEU A 19 5.53 -13.57 -0.54
N ILE A 20 4.46 -13.13 -1.19
CA ILE A 20 3.91 -13.76 -2.40
C ILE A 20 4.40 -13.00 -3.63
N GLU A 21 4.16 -11.69 -3.65
CA GLU A 21 4.54 -10.83 -4.75
C GLU A 21 5.04 -9.49 -4.21
N ALA A 22 5.99 -8.88 -4.91
CA ALA A 22 6.39 -7.50 -4.70
C ALA A 22 6.57 -6.84 -6.06
N LYS A 23 6.01 -5.63 -6.20
CA LYS A 23 6.06 -4.81 -7.39
C LYS A 23 6.49 -3.41 -7.01
N GLU A 24 7.23 -2.80 -7.92
CA GLU A 24 7.65 -1.41 -7.85
C GLU A 24 7.14 -0.74 -9.11
N ASN A 25 6.38 0.34 -8.92
CA ASN A 25 5.78 1.12 -9.99
C ASN A 25 6.16 2.58 -9.80
N ASP A 26 6.56 3.25 -10.88
CA ASP A 26 6.71 4.70 -10.88
C ASP A 26 5.46 5.34 -11.52
N VAL A 27 4.80 6.22 -10.77
CA VAL A 27 3.63 6.96 -11.23
C VAL A 27 3.86 8.43 -10.95
N ASP A 28 3.92 9.24 -12.01
CA ASP A 28 4.10 10.69 -11.96
C ASP A 28 5.38 11.11 -11.19
N GLY A 29 6.47 10.37 -11.39
CA GLY A 29 7.77 10.63 -10.75
C GLY A 29 7.80 10.25 -9.28
N ARG A 30 6.94 9.31 -8.87
CA ARG A 30 6.86 8.80 -7.51
C ARG A 30 6.86 7.30 -7.52
N THR A 31 7.73 6.75 -6.68
CA THR A 31 7.86 5.31 -6.53
C THR A 31 6.82 4.77 -5.54
N TYR A 32 6.00 3.86 -6.03
CA TYR A 32 5.04 3.08 -5.28
C TYR A 32 5.55 1.64 -5.17
N TYR A 33 5.61 1.13 -3.94
CA TYR A 33 5.93 -0.26 -3.66
C TYR A 33 4.66 -0.97 -3.25
N THR A 34 4.21 -1.92 -4.06
CA THR A 34 3.09 -2.80 -3.72
C THR A 34 3.59 -4.21 -3.45
N PHE A 35 2.99 -4.91 -2.50
CA PHE A 35 3.35 -6.29 -2.22
C PHE A 35 2.18 -7.05 -1.65
N GLU A 36 2.14 -8.33 -1.97
CA GLU A 36 1.23 -9.30 -1.39
C GLU A 36 2.00 -10.22 -0.44
N PHE A 37 1.42 -10.46 0.73
CA PHE A 37 1.97 -11.40 1.69
C PHE A 37 0.87 -12.14 2.44
N THR A 38 1.17 -13.35 2.86
CA THR A 38 0.35 -14.08 3.83
C THR A 38 0.94 -13.97 5.21
N ALA A 39 0.08 -13.76 6.20
CA ALA A 39 0.41 -13.87 7.61
C ALA A 39 -0.36 -15.07 8.19
N GLN A 40 0.39 -16.09 8.60
CA GLN A 40 -0.14 -17.30 9.20
C GLN A 40 0.03 -17.23 10.73
N ALA A 41 -1.10 -17.39 11.42
CA ALA A 41 -1.19 -17.61 12.85
C ALA A 41 -1.76 -19.02 13.11
N PRO A 42 -1.67 -19.57 14.34
CA PRO A 42 -2.13 -20.94 14.63
C PRO A 42 -3.57 -21.23 14.21
N ASN A 43 -4.45 -20.22 14.25
CA ASN A 43 -5.88 -20.38 14.03
C ASN A 43 -6.39 -19.74 12.72
N PHE A 44 -5.54 -18.99 12.00
CA PHE A 44 -5.96 -18.32 10.76
C PHE A 44 -4.78 -17.99 9.85
N THR A 45 -5.06 -17.99 8.54
CA THR A 45 -4.20 -17.40 7.52
C THR A 45 -4.90 -16.16 6.96
N ARG A 46 -4.17 -15.06 6.86
CA ARG A 46 -4.63 -13.82 6.25
C ARG A 46 -3.77 -13.50 5.03
N HIS A 47 -4.40 -13.27 3.89
CA HIS A 47 -3.77 -12.61 2.76
C HIS A 47 -3.87 -11.10 2.93
N ALA A 48 -2.76 -10.41 2.78
CA ALA A 48 -2.66 -8.97 2.90
C ALA A 48 -1.92 -8.38 1.69
N LEU A 49 -2.45 -7.27 1.21
CA LEU A 49 -1.86 -6.42 0.19
C LEU A 49 -1.42 -5.11 0.86
N GLY A 50 -0.16 -4.76 0.65
CA GLY A 50 0.42 -3.50 1.09
C GLY A 50 0.71 -2.61 -0.11
N ALA A 51 0.45 -1.30 0.04
CA ALA A 51 0.96 -0.26 -0.85
C ALA A 51 1.73 0.75 0.00
N ILE A 52 2.88 1.18 -0.49
CA ILE A 52 3.76 2.12 0.18
C ILE A 52 4.20 3.16 -0.82
N ALA A 53 4.16 4.43 -0.42
CA ALA A 53 4.75 5.51 -1.19
C ALA A 53 5.37 6.58 -0.29
N ILE A 54 6.39 7.25 -0.82
CA ILE A 54 7.12 8.31 -0.12
C ILE A 54 6.86 9.61 -0.85
N ALA A 55 6.32 10.60 -0.15
CA ALA A 55 6.02 11.91 -0.71
C ALA A 55 6.21 13.01 0.34
N ASN A 56 6.78 14.16 -0.04
CA ASN A 56 7.04 15.30 0.84
C ASN A 56 7.77 14.93 2.15
N GLY A 57 8.72 13.98 2.09
CA GLY A 57 9.43 13.49 3.27
C GLY A 57 8.58 12.67 4.26
N LYS A 58 7.36 12.28 3.87
CA LYS A 58 6.46 11.44 4.66
C LYS A 58 6.28 10.07 4.03
N PHE A 59 6.10 9.07 4.88
CA PHE A 59 5.87 7.68 4.51
C PHE A 59 4.38 7.37 4.61
N TYR A 60 3.77 6.98 3.49
CA TYR A 60 2.35 6.63 3.43
C TYR A 60 2.23 5.15 3.16
N THR A 61 1.39 4.48 3.94
CA THR A 61 1.17 3.04 3.86
C THR A 61 -0.31 2.74 3.84
N LEU A 62 -0.75 1.97 2.86
CA LEU A 62 -2.06 1.32 2.84
C LEU A 62 -1.83 -0.17 3.05
N THR A 63 -2.58 -0.78 3.96
CA THR A 63 -2.57 -2.23 4.13
C THR A 63 -3.99 -2.73 4.19
N THR A 64 -4.35 -3.54 3.21
CA THR A 64 -5.66 -4.18 3.12
C THR A 64 -5.47 -5.69 3.08
N GLY A 65 -6.52 -6.46 3.36
CA GLY A 65 -6.40 -7.90 3.36
C GLY A 65 -7.64 -8.61 3.86
N ALA A 66 -7.72 -9.90 3.59
CA ALA A 66 -8.83 -10.74 4.00
C ALA A 66 -8.31 -12.10 4.52
N ASN A 67 -9.15 -12.77 5.32
CA ASN A 67 -8.90 -14.15 5.71
C ASN A 67 -8.93 -15.06 4.48
N GLU A 68 -8.09 -16.09 4.44
CA GLU A 68 -7.99 -17.12 3.39
C GLU A 68 -9.35 -17.54 2.83
N ARG A 69 -10.30 -17.85 3.72
CA ARG A 69 -11.63 -18.33 3.33
C ARG A 69 -12.40 -17.37 2.43
N ARG A 70 -12.16 -16.06 2.57
CA ARG A 70 -12.81 -15.00 1.78
C ARG A 70 -11.93 -14.46 0.66
N TRP A 71 -10.64 -14.81 0.64
CA TRP A 71 -9.65 -14.24 -0.24
C TRP A 71 -10.06 -14.35 -1.71
N GLU A 72 -10.33 -15.56 -2.18
CA GLU A 72 -10.73 -15.82 -3.57
C GLU A 72 -11.95 -15.01 -4.03
N LYS A 73 -12.86 -14.65 -3.10
CA LYS A 73 -14.06 -13.87 -3.43
C LYS A 73 -13.81 -12.36 -3.49
N ILE A 74 -12.81 -11.85 -2.77
CA ILE A 74 -12.61 -10.40 -2.60
C ILE A 74 -11.26 -9.90 -3.14
N LYS A 75 -10.33 -10.80 -3.49
CA LYS A 75 -8.98 -10.47 -3.94
C LYS A 75 -8.98 -9.41 -5.05
N ASP A 76 -9.82 -9.55 -6.07
CA ASP A 76 -9.87 -8.62 -7.20
C ASP A 76 -10.23 -7.20 -6.77
N ARG A 77 -11.14 -7.08 -5.79
CA ARG A 77 -11.52 -5.78 -5.21
C ARG A 77 -10.39 -5.21 -4.36
N LEU A 78 -9.68 -6.05 -3.63
CA LEU A 78 -8.54 -5.61 -2.81
C LEU A 78 -7.36 -5.16 -3.68
N HIS A 79 -7.08 -5.87 -4.78
CA HIS A 79 -6.11 -5.42 -5.79
C HIS A 79 -6.53 -4.07 -6.38
N THR A 80 -7.79 -3.92 -6.77
CA THR A 80 -8.31 -2.63 -7.27
C THR A 80 -8.06 -1.48 -6.29
N VAL A 81 -8.31 -1.70 -4.99
CA VAL A 81 -8.08 -0.70 -3.94
C VAL A 81 -6.60 -0.34 -3.83
N VAL A 82 -5.71 -1.34 -3.84
CA VAL A 82 -4.26 -1.14 -3.78
C VAL A 82 -3.73 -0.43 -5.04
N ASP A 83 -4.23 -0.79 -6.22
CA ASP A 83 -3.81 -0.20 -7.49
C ASP A 83 -4.32 1.24 -7.65
N SER A 84 -5.47 1.57 -7.05
CA SER A 84 -6.00 2.93 -7.01
C SER A 84 -5.30 3.85 -6.01
N PHE A 85 -4.45 3.31 -5.12
CA PHE A 85 -3.79 4.10 -4.09
C PHE A 85 -2.76 5.05 -4.72
N LYS A 86 -3.13 6.33 -4.78
CA LYS A 86 -2.27 7.41 -5.26
C LYS A 86 -2.23 8.53 -4.25
N ILE A 87 -1.04 9.06 -4.02
CA ILE A 87 -0.89 10.25 -3.20
C ILE A 87 -1.03 11.44 -4.12
N GLU A 88 -2.12 12.18 -3.99
CA GLU A 88 -2.18 13.52 -4.57
C GLU A 88 -1.56 14.51 -3.58
N VAL A 89 -0.37 15.01 -3.92
CA VAL A 89 0.17 16.17 -3.23
C VAL A 89 -0.33 17.37 -4.00
N LEU A 90 -1.07 18.24 -3.31
CA LEU A 90 -1.40 19.59 -3.74
C LEU A 90 -0.15 20.28 -4.29
N GLN A 91 -0.04 20.36 -5.61
CA GLN A 91 0.93 21.24 -6.23
C GLN A 91 0.41 22.67 -6.07
N LEU A 92 1.24 23.54 -5.50
CA LEU A 92 0.94 24.97 -5.47
C LEU A 92 1.04 25.48 -6.91
N VAL A 93 -0.10 25.78 -7.51
CA VAL A 93 -0.15 26.39 -8.84
C VAL A 93 -0.20 27.90 -8.65
N TRP A 94 0.73 28.57 -9.31
CA TRP A 94 0.73 30.02 -9.44
C TRP A 94 -0.22 30.41 -10.57
N PHE A 95 -1.32 31.08 -10.22
CA PHE A 95 -2.23 31.64 -11.21
C PHE A 95 -2.44 33.12 -10.90
N ASN A 96 -2.05 33.97 -11.85
CA ASN A 96 -2.27 35.41 -11.79
C ASN A 96 -1.76 36.07 -10.47
N GLY A 97 -0.51 35.75 -10.09
CA GLY A 97 0.14 36.31 -8.89
C GLY A 97 -0.42 35.83 -7.55
N LYS A 98 -1.35 34.87 -7.52
CA LYS A 98 -1.87 34.26 -6.29
C LYS A 98 -1.56 32.77 -6.25
N CYS A 99 -1.08 32.31 -5.09
CA CYS A 99 -0.82 30.92 -4.81
C CYS A 99 -2.13 30.24 -4.35
N ARG A 100 -2.63 29.25 -5.09
CA ARG A 100 -3.83 28.48 -4.70
C ARG A 100 -3.48 27.01 -4.52
N LYS A 101 -3.96 26.41 -3.42
CA LYS A 101 -3.97 24.95 -3.23
C LYS A 101 -5.13 24.39 -4.04
N HIS A 102 -4.86 23.63 -5.09
CA HIS A 102 -5.89 22.96 -5.86
C HIS A 102 -5.91 21.48 -5.47
N GLY A 103 -6.87 21.10 -4.63
CA GLY A 103 -7.14 19.71 -4.26
C GLY A 103 -8.60 19.45 -4.51
N PHE A 104 -8.89 18.43 -5.30
CA PHE A 104 -10.23 17.91 -5.40
C PHE A 104 -10.56 17.21 -4.09
N TYR A 105 -11.78 17.47 -3.61
CA TYR A 105 -12.34 16.99 -2.34
C TYR A 105 -12.37 15.47 -2.26
#